data_AF-A0A208Y279-F1
#
_entry.id   AF-A0A208Y279-F1
#
_cell.length_a   1.000
_cell.length_b   1.000
_cell.length_c   1.000
_cell.angle_alpha   90.00
_cell.angle_beta   90.00
_cell.angle_gamma   90.00
#
_symmetry.space_group_name_H-M   'P 1'
#
loop_
_entity.id
_entity.type
_entity.pdbx_description
1 polymer ?
#
loop_
_entity_poly.entity_id
_entity_poly.type
_entity_poly.pdbx_seq_one_letter_code
_entity_poly.pdbx_strand_id
1 'polypeptide(L)'
;MPAPHWPLRTGLAVLGAPAAAIGLAIAIARRAPLDDALDRLYAGMFIGVLAQLLLLGGSLLLGTRAAVPMRRAVAVTHAWAGMIVGLVLFVVCLTGVFAVLKQEVRYWEMPSERQAPAPRPDLDALLHAGQARFGDAASLMIQLPDGLRRHAIVASAGGRPAAGQAALVLRADDARPMPATRGGAAELLVTLHNTLHAGFPGRVVVSLFGFALAFLVVGGVANHPRRSPGLLRLRIGADVRTLALDVHKLLGLWLSPLLLLIAVTGIFSGLGALATVNLAPHAFPDDPRRAMQALMDNASFPALGQPAAMSSLNALVDRHRQAHPGFQVESVAIRHWGDAQAYATLRGHGAGQLSTGVFERFHYRLRDGALLRHDSAAQRGPWTQAFIAIQPLHFAQYGGTASRWLHAAGGLAAALLAASGTWLWLRRRATPERPLAWPRRIAQGVCLGLTLSCSVLLAMTCLTPDAMPDRPALQAWAFWGSWLASAAGFAWPGHGGRRTTAALRLAGLLLWLAAIADLARQAGHPLAAQLPALAFDLLLILAGTLTWRLARFSFRHPS
;
A
#
# COMPACT_ATOMS: atom_id res chain seq x y z
N MET A 1 -28.61 -8.12 22.19
CA MET A 1 -29.43 -7.59 21.07
C MET A 1 -29.38 -8.63 19.96
N PRO A 2 -30.53 -9.11 19.48
CA PRO A 2 -30.57 -10.01 18.33
C PRO A 2 -29.89 -9.35 17.11
N ALA A 3 -29.52 -10.16 16.12
CA ALA A 3 -29.12 -9.62 14.83
C ALA A 3 -30.25 -8.69 14.33
N PRO A 4 -29.92 -7.51 13.79
CA PRO A 4 -30.95 -6.64 13.22
C PRO A 4 -31.73 -7.43 12.16
N HIS A 5 -33.05 -7.52 12.31
CA HIS A 5 -33.93 -7.95 11.22
C HIS A 5 -34.04 -6.78 10.27
N TRP A 6 -33.30 -6.84 9.16
CA TRP A 6 -33.36 -5.84 8.11
C TRP A 6 -34.67 -6.02 7.35
N PRO A 7 -35.49 -4.98 7.19
CA PRO A 7 -36.66 -5.04 6.30
C PRO A 7 -36.21 -5.49 4.91
N LEU A 8 -37.02 -6.30 4.23
CA LEU A 8 -36.75 -6.75 2.86
C LEU A 8 -36.44 -5.57 1.92
N ARG A 9 -37.11 -4.42 2.13
CA ARG A 9 -36.87 -3.16 1.42
C ARG A 9 -35.45 -2.62 1.59
N THR A 10 -34.85 -2.74 2.79
CA THR A 10 -33.48 -2.31 3.03
C THR A 10 -32.48 -3.26 2.37
N GLY A 11 -32.76 -4.57 2.37
CA GLY A 11 -31.96 -5.55 1.61
C GLY A 11 -31.98 -5.27 0.11
N LEU A 12 -33.17 -5.01 -0.46
CA LEU A 12 -33.31 -4.63 -1.87
C LEU A 12 -32.61 -3.31 -2.20
N ALA A 13 -32.67 -2.31 -1.32
CA ALA A 13 -31.97 -1.04 -1.51
C ALA A 13 -30.44 -1.21 -1.54
N VAL A 14 -29.88 -2.04 -0.65
CA VAL A 14 -28.45 -2.36 -0.65
C VAL A 14 -28.03 -3.11 -1.91
N LEU A 15 -28.87 -4.04 -2.39
CA LEU A 15 -28.60 -4.80 -3.62
C LEU A 15 -28.76 -3.95 -4.89
N GLY A 16 -29.67 -2.98 -4.89
CA GLY A 16 -29.90 -2.07 -6.02
C GLY A 16 -28.91 -0.90 -6.09
N ALA A 17 -28.27 -0.54 -4.98
CA ALA A 17 -27.34 0.59 -4.91
C ALA A 17 -26.18 0.50 -5.94
N PRO A 18 -25.49 -0.66 -6.10
CA PRO A 18 -24.45 -0.80 -7.11
C PRO A 18 -24.94 -0.54 -8.52
N ALA A 19 -26.12 -1.06 -8.89
CA ALA A 19 -26.68 -0.86 -10.23
C ALA A 19 -26.99 0.61 -10.50
N ALA A 20 -27.57 1.33 -9.53
CA ALA A 20 -27.83 2.76 -9.63
C ALA A 20 -26.54 3.59 -9.74
N ALA A 21 -25.53 3.28 -8.91
CA ALA A 21 -24.23 3.94 -8.94
C ALA A 21 -23.49 3.72 -10.27
N ILE A 22 -23.52 2.49 -10.80
CA ILE A 22 -22.95 2.16 -12.11
C ILE A 22 -23.70 2.88 -13.23
N GLY A 23 -25.03 2.89 -13.20
CA GLY A 23 -25.85 3.62 -14.18
C GLY A 23 -25.52 5.11 -14.23
N LEU A 24 -25.33 5.74 -13.06
CA LEU A 24 -24.91 7.13 -12.95
C LEU A 24 -23.49 7.34 -13.51
N ALA A 25 -22.54 6.46 -13.16
CA ALA A 25 -21.18 6.52 -13.68
C ALA A 25 -21.14 6.45 -15.22
N ILE A 26 -21.92 5.54 -15.81
CA ILE A 26 -22.07 5.41 -17.26
C ILE A 26 -22.67 6.68 -17.86
N ALA A 27 -23.74 7.22 -17.27
CA ALA A 27 -24.40 8.42 -17.79
C ALA A 27 -23.42 9.61 -17.85
N ILE A 28 -22.60 9.79 -16.81
CA ILE A 28 -21.60 10.86 -16.73
C ILE A 28 -20.48 10.63 -17.73
N ALA A 29 -19.92 9.41 -17.80
CA ALA A 29 -18.87 9.07 -18.76
C ALA A 29 -19.30 9.32 -20.23
N ARG A 30 -20.59 9.13 -20.54
CA ARG A 30 -21.16 9.38 -21.87
C ARG A 30 -21.49 10.83 -22.17
N ARG A 31 -22.05 11.57 -21.20
CA ARG A 31 -22.80 12.81 -21.47
C ARG A 31 -22.36 14.03 -20.66
N ALA A 32 -21.38 13.92 -19.76
CA ALA A 32 -20.92 15.07 -19.00
C ALA A 32 -20.37 16.16 -19.95
N PRO A 33 -20.66 17.45 -19.70
CA PRO A 33 -20.17 18.55 -20.52
C PRO A 33 -18.71 18.89 -20.14
N LEU A 34 -17.80 17.93 -20.28
CA LEU A 34 -16.35 18.14 -20.17
C LEU A 34 -15.70 17.86 -21.52
N ASP A 35 -14.77 18.70 -21.92
CA ASP A 35 -14.16 18.64 -23.26
C ASP A 35 -13.30 17.38 -23.45
N ASP A 36 -12.58 16.95 -22.40
CA ASP A 36 -11.72 15.76 -22.43
C ASP A 36 -12.51 14.48 -22.10
N ALA A 37 -12.47 13.51 -23.01
CA ALA A 37 -13.12 12.22 -22.84
C ALA A 37 -12.55 11.41 -21.68
N LEU A 38 -11.23 11.51 -21.44
CA LEU A 38 -10.59 10.83 -20.32
C LEU A 38 -11.08 11.43 -18.99
N ASP A 39 -11.20 12.75 -18.92
CA ASP A 39 -11.73 13.43 -17.74
C ASP A 39 -13.20 13.09 -17.47
N ARG A 40 -14.05 12.97 -18.50
CA ARG A 40 -15.44 12.45 -18.35
C ARG A 40 -15.48 11.05 -17.77
N LEU A 41 -14.61 10.16 -18.25
CA LEU A 41 -14.53 8.78 -17.76
C LEU A 41 -14.25 8.76 -16.25
N TYR A 42 -13.25 9.53 -15.81
CA TYR A 42 -12.89 9.58 -14.39
C TYR A 42 -13.91 10.33 -13.54
N ALA A 43 -14.56 11.38 -14.07
CA ALA A 43 -15.70 12.02 -13.41
C ALA A 43 -16.82 11.00 -13.12
N GLY A 44 -17.17 10.17 -14.11
CA GLY A 44 -18.17 9.12 -13.94
C GLY A 44 -17.77 8.12 -12.87
N MET A 45 -16.51 7.70 -12.85
CA MET A 45 -15.99 6.78 -11.85
C MET A 45 -16.06 7.35 -10.42
N PHE A 46 -15.57 8.58 -10.19
CA PHE A 46 -15.61 9.22 -8.87
C PHE A 46 -17.03 9.46 -8.38
N ILE A 47 -17.92 9.97 -9.26
CA ILE A 47 -19.31 10.22 -8.90
C ILE A 47 -20.05 8.90 -8.65
N GLY A 48 -19.75 7.83 -9.39
CA GLY A 48 -20.25 6.49 -9.11
C GLY A 48 -19.84 5.97 -7.73
N VAL A 49 -18.56 6.09 -7.36
CA VAL A 49 -18.08 5.69 -6.02
C VAL A 49 -18.75 6.52 -4.93
N LEU A 50 -18.88 7.83 -5.11
CA LEU A 50 -19.56 8.71 -4.18
C LEU A 50 -21.04 8.33 -4.03
N ALA A 51 -21.74 8.11 -5.14
CA ALA A 51 -23.14 7.66 -5.14
C ALA A 51 -23.29 6.34 -4.39
N GLN A 52 -22.39 5.37 -4.62
CA GLN A 52 -22.40 4.10 -3.90
C GLN A 52 -22.23 4.31 -2.39
N LEU A 53 -21.29 5.16 -1.96
CA LEU A 53 -21.09 5.47 -0.53
C LEU A 53 -22.31 6.15 0.08
N LEU A 54 -22.93 7.10 -0.63
CA LEU A 54 -24.14 7.80 -0.18
C LEU A 54 -25.35 6.86 -0.11
N LEU A 55 -25.53 5.96 -1.07
CA LEU A 55 -26.62 4.98 -1.08
C LEU A 55 -26.46 3.95 0.04
N LEU A 56 -25.24 3.46 0.27
CA LEU A 56 -24.92 2.60 1.42
C LEU A 56 -25.21 3.33 2.73
N GLY A 57 -24.80 4.59 2.86
CA GLY A 57 -25.11 5.43 4.03
C GLY A 57 -26.61 5.69 4.21
N GLY A 58 -27.32 6.04 3.14
CA GLY A 58 -28.75 6.32 3.14
C GLY A 58 -29.61 5.10 3.45
N SER A 59 -29.19 3.91 3.00
CA SER A 59 -29.87 2.65 3.34
C SER A 59 -29.92 2.38 4.85
N LEU A 60 -28.96 2.90 5.63
CA LEU A 60 -28.98 2.85 7.09
C LEU A 60 -30.04 3.76 7.70
N LEU A 61 -30.32 4.88 7.04
CA LEU A 61 -31.29 5.87 7.50
C LEU A 61 -32.73 5.40 7.21
N LEU A 62 -32.94 4.83 6.01
CA LEU A 62 -34.24 4.41 5.48
C LEU A 62 -34.84 3.17 6.18
N GLY A 63 -34.03 2.39 6.91
CA GLY A 63 -34.46 1.19 7.63
C GLY A 63 -34.87 1.39 9.10
N THR A 64 -34.72 2.60 9.64
CA THR A 64 -35.08 2.87 11.04
C THR A 64 -36.57 3.15 11.15
N ARG A 65 -37.34 2.19 11.71
CA ARG A 65 -38.67 2.50 12.25
C ARG A 65 -38.52 3.68 13.20
N ALA A 66 -39.51 4.58 13.24
CA ALA A 66 -39.63 5.67 14.21
C ALA A 66 -39.43 5.23 15.69
N ALA A 67 -39.47 3.92 15.98
CA ALA A 67 -39.29 3.33 17.31
C ALA A 67 -37.82 3.08 17.75
N VAL A 68 -36.80 3.11 16.87
CA VAL A 68 -35.39 2.94 17.29
C VAL A 68 -34.63 4.24 17.04
N PRO A 69 -34.05 4.89 18.06
CA PRO A 69 -33.29 6.11 17.87
C PRO A 69 -32.12 5.85 16.90
N MET A 70 -31.98 6.67 15.86
CA MET A 70 -31.00 6.55 14.75
C MET A 70 -29.61 6.13 15.21
N ARG A 71 -29.14 6.74 16.30
CA ARG A 71 -27.85 6.45 16.92
C ARG A 71 -27.68 4.98 17.34
N ARG A 72 -28.75 4.35 17.86
CA ARG A 72 -28.74 2.94 18.26
C ARG A 72 -28.67 2.03 17.04
N ALA A 73 -29.34 2.39 15.93
CA ALA A 73 -29.25 1.63 14.68
C ALA A 73 -27.82 1.67 14.11
N VAL A 74 -27.24 2.87 13.99
CA VAL A 74 -25.85 3.05 13.53
C VAL A 74 -24.87 2.28 14.42
N ALA A 75 -25.02 2.35 15.75
CA ALA A 75 -24.16 1.63 16.69
C ALA A 75 -24.23 0.10 16.52
N VAL A 76 -25.44 -0.43 16.32
CA VAL A 76 -25.64 -1.88 16.12
C VAL A 76 -25.05 -2.30 14.79
N THR A 77 -25.30 -1.56 13.72
CA THR A 77 -24.78 -1.88 12.39
C THR A 77 -23.27 -1.78 12.33
N HIS A 78 -22.67 -0.71 12.87
CA HIS A 78 -21.21 -0.57 12.97
C HIS A 78 -20.59 -1.76 13.71
N ALA A 79 -21.18 -2.19 14.83
CA ALA A 79 -20.69 -3.33 15.59
C ALA A 79 -20.78 -4.65 14.79
N TRP A 80 -21.89 -4.91 14.08
CA TRP A 80 -22.04 -6.13 13.27
C TRP A 80 -21.16 -6.12 12.02
N ALA A 81 -21.16 -5.03 11.26
CA ALA A 81 -20.29 -4.87 10.09
C ALA A 81 -18.82 -5.01 10.51
N GLY A 82 -18.41 -4.34 11.58
CA GLY A 82 -17.05 -4.37 12.11
C GLY A 82 -16.61 -5.78 12.52
N MET A 83 -17.52 -6.61 13.02
CA MET A 83 -17.22 -8.02 13.26
C MET A 83 -17.06 -8.82 11.96
N ILE A 84 -17.97 -8.66 11.00
CA ILE A 84 -17.96 -9.42 9.74
C ILE A 84 -16.68 -9.15 8.95
N VAL A 85 -16.28 -7.89 8.81
CA VAL A 85 -15.12 -7.51 7.99
C VAL A 85 -13.84 -7.30 8.80
N GLY A 86 -13.93 -7.24 10.13
CA GLY A 86 -12.82 -6.85 11.01
C GLY A 86 -11.60 -7.76 10.90
N LEU A 87 -11.79 -9.06 10.68
CA LEU A 87 -10.66 -9.99 10.49
C LEU A 87 -9.90 -9.71 9.19
N VAL A 88 -10.61 -9.44 8.09
CA VAL A 88 -9.96 -9.11 6.81
C VAL A 88 -9.33 -7.74 6.88
N LEU A 89 -10.01 -6.76 7.49
CA LEU A 89 -9.43 -5.43 7.71
C LEU A 89 -8.18 -5.49 8.58
N PHE A 90 -8.12 -6.38 9.58
CA PHE A 90 -6.89 -6.62 10.34
C PHE A 90 -5.76 -7.09 9.44
N VAL A 91 -6.00 -8.12 8.61
CA VAL A 91 -5.01 -8.65 7.67
C VAL A 91 -4.52 -7.55 6.73
N VAL A 92 -5.43 -6.84 6.06
CA VAL A 92 -5.13 -5.80 5.08
C VAL A 92 -4.41 -4.61 5.72
N CYS A 93 -4.86 -4.13 6.89
CA CYS A 93 -4.24 -2.99 7.55
C CYS A 93 -2.83 -3.33 8.07
N LEU A 94 -2.65 -4.51 8.67
CA LEU A 94 -1.34 -4.93 9.18
C LEU A 94 -0.33 -5.13 8.05
N THR A 95 -0.71 -5.82 6.97
CA THR A 95 0.16 -5.99 5.80
C THR A 95 0.38 -4.68 5.03
N GLY A 96 -0.60 -3.76 5.09
CA GLY A 96 -0.51 -2.42 4.52
C GLY A 96 0.60 -1.56 5.13
N VAL A 97 0.94 -1.78 6.41
CA VAL A 97 2.11 -1.12 7.05
C VAL A 97 3.39 -1.43 6.27
N PHE A 98 3.59 -2.69 5.88
CA PHE A 98 4.74 -3.12 5.09
C PHE A 98 4.66 -2.64 3.64
N ALA A 99 3.45 -2.44 3.10
CA ALA A 99 3.28 -1.89 1.76
C ALA A 99 3.66 -0.41 1.66
N VAL A 100 3.30 0.39 2.67
CA VAL A 100 3.72 1.79 2.75
C VAL A 100 5.22 1.90 3.03
N LEU A 101 5.76 1.03 3.90
CA LEU A 101 7.19 0.97 4.22
C LEU A 101 7.99 0.05 3.29
N LYS A 102 7.50 -0.24 2.07
CA LYS A 102 8.12 -1.24 1.18
C LYS A 102 9.60 -0.95 0.93
N GLN A 103 9.97 0.32 0.74
CA GLN A 103 11.34 0.72 0.49
C GLN A 103 12.21 0.57 1.75
N GLU A 104 11.70 0.98 2.91
CA GLU A 104 12.37 0.84 4.20
C GLU A 104 12.59 -0.63 4.57
N VAL A 105 11.56 -1.48 4.42
CA VAL A 105 11.64 -2.92 4.64
C VAL A 105 12.63 -3.56 3.67
N ARG A 106 12.63 -3.17 2.39
CA ARG A 106 13.59 -3.71 1.41
C ARG A 106 15.03 -3.31 1.75
N TYR A 107 15.25 -2.06 2.16
CA TYR A 107 16.57 -1.60 2.59
C TYR A 107 17.06 -2.38 3.81
N TRP A 108 16.17 -2.64 4.76
CA TRP A 108 16.44 -3.47 5.93
C TRP A 108 16.64 -4.96 5.57
N GLU A 109 15.86 -5.51 4.64
CA GLU A 109 15.95 -6.92 4.21
C GLU A 109 17.23 -7.26 3.43
N MET A 110 17.88 -6.25 2.83
CA MET A 110 19.03 -6.40 1.93
C MET A 110 20.30 -5.73 2.47
N PRO A 111 20.97 -6.27 3.51
CA PRO A 111 22.21 -5.70 4.06
C PRO A 111 23.30 -5.45 3.00
N SER A 112 23.45 -6.34 2.01
CA SER A 112 24.45 -6.23 0.95
C SER A 112 24.15 -5.10 -0.05
N GLU A 113 22.93 -4.57 -0.07
CA GLU A 113 22.57 -3.41 -0.89
C GLU A 113 22.81 -2.05 -0.19
N ARG A 114 23.02 -2.06 1.13
CA ARG A 114 23.14 -0.84 1.93
C ARG A 114 24.47 -0.15 1.63
N GLN A 115 24.37 1.06 1.08
CA GLN A 115 25.52 1.87 0.72
C GLN A 115 25.41 3.27 1.32
N ALA A 116 26.55 3.92 1.50
CA ALA A 116 26.57 5.35 1.76
C ALA A 116 25.95 6.10 0.56
N PRO A 117 25.29 7.25 0.79
CA PRO A 117 24.79 8.08 -0.30
C PRO A 117 25.91 8.43 -1.28
N ALA A 118 25.74 8.10 -2.57
CA ALA A 118 26.63 8.58 -3.60
C ALA A 118 26.39 10.09 -3.83
N PRO A 119 27.43 10.94 -3.89
CA PRO A 119 27.26 12.38 -4.13
C PRO A 119 26.52 12.65 -5.45
N ARG A 120 26.79 11.83 -6.47
CA ARG A 120 26.16 11.92 -7.78
C ARG A 120 26.27 10.60 -8.54
N PRO A 121 25.17 10.14 -9.19
CA PRO A 121 25.24 9.00 -10.09
C PRO A 121 25.96 9.35 -11.41
N ASP A 122 26.76 8.43 -11.93
CA ASP A 122 27.36 8.50 -13.27
C ASP A 122 26.46 7.80 -14.30
N LEU A 123 25.63 8.59 -14.98
CA LEU A 123 24.65 8.09 -15.94
C LEU A 123 25.28 7.53 -17.21
N ASP A 124 26.42 8.08 -17.64
CA ASP A 124 27.12 7.62 -18.84
C ASP A 124 27.76 6.26 -18.58
N ALA A 125 28.39 6.06 -17.42
CA ALA A 125 28.92 4.75 -17.02
C ALA A 125 27.80 3.69 -16.90
N LEU A 126 26.65 4.06 -16.31
CA LEU A 126 25.48 3.17 -16.20
C LEU A 126 24.89 2.81 -17.57
N LEU A 127 24.82 3.78 -18.49
CA LEU A 127 24.40 3.54 -19.85
C LEU A 127 25.34 2.56 -20.56
N HIS A 128 26.65 2.79 -20.48
CA HIS A 128 27.66 1.92 -21.09
C HIS A 128 27.58 0.49 -20.55
N ALA A 129 27.42 0.33 -19.23
CA ALA A 129 27.20 -0.98 -18.63
C ALA A 129 25.92 -1.66 -19.15
N GLY A 130 24.85 -0.90 -19.35
CA GLY A 130 23.62 -1.37 -19.98
C GLY A 130 23.80 -1.81 -21.43
N GLN A 131 24.49 -1.01 -22.23
CA GLN A 131 24.80 -1.30 -23.63
C GLN A 131 25.66 -2.57 -23.78
N ALA A 132 26.69 -2.70 -22.94
CA ALA A 132 27.53 -3.90 -22.91
C ALA A 132 26.73 -5.18 -22.60
N ARG A 133 25.65 -5.08 -21.83
CA ARG A 133 24.80 -6.22 -21.43
C ARG A 133 23.70 -6.54 -22.43
N PHE A 134 22.98 -5.51 -22.89
CA PHE A 134 21.72 -5.63 -23.63
C PHE A 134 21.87 -5.29 -25.12
N GLY A 135 23.01 -4.74 -25.55
CA GLY A 135 23.31 -4.28 -26.90
C GLY A 135 23.10 -2.77 -27.10
N ASP A 136 23.86 -2.19 -28.03
CA ASP A 136 23.86 -0.73 -28.28
C ASP A 136 22.53 -0.19 -28.78
N ALA A 137 21.81 -0.96 -29.59
CA ALA A 137 20.50 -0.61 -30.12
C ALA A 137 19.35 -0.82 -29.11
N ALA A 138 19.66 -1.39 -27.93
CA ALA A 138 18.64 -1.67 -26.94
C ALA A 138 18.05 -0.39 -26.36
N SER A 139 16.73 -0.40 -26.23
CA SER A 139 16.04 0.59 -25.39
C SER A 139 16.36 0.30 -23.93
N LEU A 140 16.93 1.27 -23.22
CA LEU A 140 17.37 1.09 -21.84
C LEU A 140 16.55 1.94 -20.86
N MET A 141 16.45 1.47 -19.63
CA MET A 141 15.84 2.17 -18.50
C MET A 141 16.84 2.14 -17.36
N ILE A 142 17.26 3.31 -16.91
CA ILE A 142 18.12 3.51 -15.75
C ILE A 142 17.24 4.03 -14.61
N GLN A 143 16.98 3.22 -13.60
CA GLN A 143 16.39 3.67 -12.34
C GLN A 143 17.50 4.23 -11.47
N LEU A 144 17.34 5.48 -11.05
CA LEU A 144 18.33 6.18 -10.25
C LEU A 144 18.22 5.81 -8.77
N PRO A 145 19.30 6.00 -8.00
CA PRO A 145 19.19 6.01 -6.55
C PRO A 145 18.15 7.02 -6.08
N ASP A 146 17.42 6.65 -5.04
CA ASP A 146 16.57 7.56 -4.29
C ASP A 146 17.08 7.66 -2.84
N GLY A 147 16.28 8.25 -1.95
CA GLY A 147 16.65 8.38 -0.54
C GLY A 147 16.96 7.05 0.16
N LEU A 148 16.41 5.91 -0.29
CA LEU A 148 16.59 4.59 0.33
C LEU A 148 17.26 3.59 -0.60
N ARG A 149 16.89 3.55 -1.88
CA ARG A 149 17.60 2.78 -2.91
C ARG A 149 18.90 3.51 -3.23
N ARG A 150 20.03 3.00 -2.73
CA ARG A 150 21.36 3.62 -2.91
C ARG A 150 22.14 3.14 -4.15
N HIS A 151 21.52 2.29 -4.96
CA HIS A 151 22.09 1.72 -6.18
C HIS A 151 21.24 2.10 -7.40
N ALA A 152 21.79 1.92 -8.60
CA ALA A 152 21.07 2.06 -9.85
C ALA A 152 20.60 0.69 -10.36
N ILE A 153 19.48 0.67 -11.08
CA ILE A 153 19.01 -0.52 -11.78
C ILE A 153 18.93 -0.22 -13.27
N VAL A 154 19.65 -0.98 -14.08
CA VAL A 154 19.65 -0.84 -15.54
C VAL A 154 18.96 -2.04 -16.17
N ALA A 155 17.92 -1.79 -16.95
CA ALA A 155 17.12 -2.84 -17.59
C ALA A 155 16.76 -2.46 -19.04
N SER A 156 16.43 -3.46 -19.85
CA SER A 156 15.79 -3.21 -21.14
C SER A 156 14.41 -2.61 -20.93
N ALA A 157 14.14 -1.49 -21.60
CA ALA A 157 12.93 -0.72 -21.47
C ALA A 157 11.79 -1.19 -22.41
N GLY A 158 12.02 -2.26 -23.18
CA GLY A 158 11.12 -2.81 -24.21
C GLY A 158 10.18 -3.93 -23.74
N GLY A 159 9.96 -4.10 -22.44
CA GLY A 159 8.86 -4.94 -21.92
C GLY A 159 9.00 -6.46 -22.08
N ARG A 160 10.04 -6.96 -22.75
CA ARG A 160 10.60 -8.29 -22.54
C ARG A 160 12.12 -8.16 -22.60
N PRO A 161 12.88 -8.51 -21.54
CA PRO A 161 14.30 -8.74 -21.75
C PRO A 161 14.43 -9.73 -22.92
N ALA A 162 15.41 -9.54 -23.80
CA ALA A 162 15.83 -10.62 -24.69
C ALA A 162 15.95 -11.88 -23.83
N ALA A 163 15.27 -12.96 -24.22
CA ALA A 163 14.96 -14.12 -23.38
C ALA A 163 16.10 -14.44 -22.40
N GLY A 164 15.90 -14.18 -21.10
CA GLY A 164 16.83 -14.55 -20.03
C GLY A 164 17.76 -13.48 -19.47
N GLN A 165 17.77 -12.23 -19.96
CA GLN A 165 18.66 -11.20 -19.39
C GLN A 165 18.02 -10.41 -18.23
N ALA A 166 18.39 -10.76 -16.99
CA ALA A 166 17.98 -10.01 -15.80
C ALA A 166 18.51 -8.57 -15.78
N ALA A 167 17.82 -7.67 -15.08
CA ALA A 167 18.28 -6.30 -14.85
C ALA A 167 19.63 -6.28 -14.12
N LEU A 168 20.47 -5.30 -14.44
CA LEU A 168 21.73 -5.05 -13.75
C LEU A 168 21.47 -4.20 -12.52
N VAL A 169 21.96 -4.66 -11.37
CA VAL A 169 22.03 -3.87 -10.14
C VAL A 169 23.46 -3.36 -10.03
N LEU A 170 23.63 -2.04 -10.13
CA LEU A 170 24.93 -1.40 -10.25
C LEU A 170 25.11 -0.35 -9.15
N ARG A 171 26.35 -0.18 -8.70
CA ARG A 171 26.75 1.01 -7.97
C ARG A 171 26.50 2.25 -8.82
N ALA A 172 25.99 3.30 -8.19
CA ALA A 172 25.54 4.47 -8.92
C ALA A 172 26.67 5.40 -9.37
N ASP A 173 27.78 5.39 -8.65
CA ASP A 173 28.95 6.26 -8.84
C ASP A 173 29.92 5.76 -9.90
N ASP A 174 30.12 4.46 -10.01
CA ASP A 174 31.13 3.85 -10.90
C ASP A 174 30.60 2.71 -11.78
N ALA A 175 29.28 2.50 -11.77
CA ALA A 175 28.60 1.42 -12.50
C ALA A 175 29.12 0.00 -12.22
N ARG A 176 29.82 -0.23 -11.10
CA ARG A 176 30.29 -1.59 -10.75
C ARG A 176 29.11 -2.51 -10.39
N PRO A 177 29.13 -3.77 -10.85
CA PRO A 177 28.10 -4.74 -10.49
C PRO A 177 28.00 -4.96 -8.99
N MET A 178 26.76 -5.09 -8.50
CA MET A 178 26.48 -5.50 -7.13
C MET A 178 26.11 -6.98 -7.06
N PRO A 179 26.28 -7.61 -5.88
CA PRO A 179 25.81 -8.98 -5.67
C PRO A 179 24.32 -9.12 -5.97
N ALA A 180 23.92 -10.26 -6.55
CA ALA A 180 22.52 -10.58 -6.75
C ALA A 180 21.87 -10.91 -5.40
N THR A 181 21.12 -9.97 -4.87
CA THR A 181 20.37 -10.12 -3.63
C THR A 181 18.99 -10.72 -3.87
N ARG A 182 18.52 -11.50 -2.89
CA ARG A 182 17.25 -12.22 -2.91
C ARG A 182 16.49 -11.90 -1.63
N GLY A 183 15.36 -11.24 -1.78
CA GLY A 183 14.47 -10.86 -0.68
C GLY A 183 13.03 -11.05 -1.13
N GLY A 184 12.24 -11.64 -0.25
CA GLY A 184 10.84 -11.99 -0.48
C GLY A 184 9.92 -11.51 0.63
N ALA A 185 10.43 -10.99 1.76
CA ALA A 185 9.60 -10.62 2.89
C ALA A 185 8.69 -9.42 2.58
N ALA A 186 9.26 -8.34 2.04
CA ALA A 186 8.48 -7.17 1.64
C ALA A 186 7.46 -7.52 0.56
N GLU A 187 7.87 -8.28 -0.46
CA GLU A 187 7.00 -8.63 -1.59
C GLU A 187 5.87 -9.58 -1.19
N LEU A 188 6.13 -10.54 -0.30
CA LEU A 188 5.12 -11.44 0.25
C LEU A 188 4.02 -10.65 0.95
N LEU A 189 4.38 -9.74 1.87
CA LEU A 189 3.41 -8.97 2.64
C LEU A 189 2.65 -7.96 1.76
N VAL A 190 3.34 -7.33 0.80
CA VAL A 190 2.71 -6.44 -0.20
C VAL A 190 1.71 -7.21 -1.07
N THR A 191 2.06 -8.43 -1.50
CA THR A 191 1.19 -9.28 -2.33
C THR A 191 -0.04 -9.73 -1.55
N LEU A 192 0.15 -10.11 -0.28
CA LEU A 192 -0.96 -10.41 0.62
C LEU A 192 -1.87 -9.19 0.81
N HIS A 193 -1.32 -7.98 0.99
CA HIS A 193 -2.09 -6.75 1.12
C HIS A 193 -2.90 -6.42 -0.13
N ASN A 194 -2.25 -6.42 -1.30
CA ASN A 194 -2.84 -5.85 -2.52
C ASN A 194 -3.69 -6.84 -3.32
N THR A 195 -3.45 -8.15 -3.19
CA THR A 195 -4.08 -9.18 -4.03
C THR A 195 -4.47 -10.42 -3.24
N LEU A 196 -4.18 -10.51 -1.94
CA LEU A 196 -4.39 -11.73 -1.14
C LEU A 196 -3.73 -12.98 -1.76
N HIS A 197 -2.66 -12.81 -2.55
CA HIS A 197 -2.06 -13.85 -3.40
C HIS A 197 -3.00 -14.50 -4.45
N ALA A 198 -4.14 -13.87 -4.75
CA ALA A 198 -5.11 -14.32 -5.75
C ALA A 198 -5.09 -13.48 -7.03
N GLY A 199 -4.01 -12.73 -7.28
CA GLY A 199 -3.85 -11.89 -8.48
C GLY A 199 -4.90 -10.79 -8.60
N PHE A 200 -5.34 -10.49 -9.83
CA PHE A 200 -6.31 -9.43 -10.08
C PHE A 200 -7.67 -9.63 -9.38
N PRO A 201 -8.27 -10.85 -9.35
CA PRO A 201 -9.48 -11.10 -8.56
C PRO A 201 -9.33 -10.70 -7.08
N GLY A 202 -8.22 -11.05 -6.45
CA GLY A 202 -7.98 -10.68 -5.07
C GLY A 202 -7.81 -9.17 -4.87
N ARG A 203 -7.25 -8.45 -5.85
CA ARG A 203 -7.19 -6.97 -5.82
C ARG A 203 -8.58 -6.34 -5.84
N VAL A 204 -9.49 -6.88 -6.64
CA VAL A 204 -10.90 -6.44 -6.67
C VAL A 204 -11.56 -6.70 -5.31
N VAL A 205 -11.35 -7.88 -4.72
CA VAL A 205 -11.87 -8.22 -3.39
C VAL A 205 -11.36 -7.25 -2.32
N VAL A 206 -10.05 -6.98 -2.27
CA VAL A 206 -9.46 -6.01 -1.32
C VAL A 206 -10.06 -4.61 -1.52
N SER A 207 -10.28 -4.20 -2.78
CA SER A 207 -10.88 -2.89 -3.09
C SER A 207 -12.31 -2.75 -2.56
N LEU A 208 -13.10 -3.82 -2.56
CA LEU A 208 -14.45 -3.82 -1.98
C LEU A 208 -14.44 -3.58 -0.45
N PHE A 209 -13.38 -4.04 0.24
CA PHE A 209 -13.20 -3.72 1.66
C PHE A 209 -12.93 -2.23 1.92
N GLY A 210 -12.53 -1.46 0.90
CA GLY A 210 -12.48 0.00 0.97
C GLY A 210 -13.87 0.61 1.22
N PHE A 211 -14.93 0.11 0.57
CA PHE A 211 -16.31 0.53 0.88
C PHE A 211 -16.71 0.17 2.32
N ALA A 212 -16.34 -1.03 2.77
CA ALA A 212 -16.62 -1.47 4.14
C ALA A 212 -15.88 -0.62 5.18
N LEU A 213 -14.62 -0.24 4.91
CA LEU A 213 -13.85 0.64 5.78
C LEU A 213 -14.46 2.05 5.82
N ALA A 214 -14.79 2.64 4.67
CA ALA A 214 -15.45 3.95 4.60
C ALA A 214 -16.77 3.94 5.39
N PHE A 215 -17.57 2.89 5.20
CA PHE A 215 -18.81 2.66 5.95
C PHE A 215 -18.58 2.60 7.47
N LEU A 216 -17.55 1.86 7.92
CA LEU A 216 -17.22 1.75 9.34
C LEU A 216 -16.72 3.08 9.93
N VAL A 217 -15.92 3.84 9.19
CA VAL A 217 -15.43 5.15 9.62
C VAL A 217 -16.59 6.13 9.79
N VAL A 218 -17.44 6.28 8.76
CA VAL A 218 -18.61 7.17 8.82
C VAL A 218 -19.57 6.75 9.93
N GLY A 219 -19.88 5.45 10.03
CA GLY A 219 -20.74 4.92 11.11
C GLY A 219 -20.12 5.07 12.50
N GLY A 220 -18.79 4.96 12.62
CA GLY A 220 -18.06 5.17 13.87
C GLY A 220 -18.17 6.61 14.35
N VAL A 221 -17.85 7.57 13.47
CA VAL A 221 -17.97 9.01 13.75
C VAL A 221 -19.41 9.39 14.09
N ALA A 222 -20.39 8.90 13.33
CA ALA A 222 -21.81 9.15 13.57
C ALA A 222 -22.33 8.59 14.91
N ASN A 223 -21.66 7.59 15.50
CA ASN A 223 -22.03 7.03 16.80
C ASN A 223 -21.62 7.93 18.00
N HIS A 224 -20.74 8.91 17.77
CA HIS A 224 -20.26 9.82 18.80
C HIS A 224 -21.23 11.00 19.03
N PRO A 225 -21.65 11.27 20.29
CA PRO A 225 -22.43 12.47 20.59
C PRO A 225 -21.56 13.72 20.37
N ARG A 226 -22.09 14.73 19.67
CA ARG A 226 -21.41 16.03 19.41
C ARG A 226 -20.99 16.79 20.68
N ARG A 227 -21.50 16.43 21.86
CA ARG A 227 -21.22 17.06 23.17
C ARG A 227 -20.87 16.08 24.28
N SER A 228 -20.03 15.08 24.02
CA SER A 228 -19.55 14.19 25.09
C SER A 228 -18.13 14.56 25.56
N PRO A 229 -17.95 15.06 26.79
CA PRO A 229 -16.62 15.31 27.38
C PRO A 229 -15.79 14.03 27.57
N GLY A 230 -16.35 12.85 27.25
CA GLY A 230 -15.66 11.56 27.27
C GLY A 230 -14.98 11.15 25.96
N LEU A 231 -15.06 11.93 24.87
CA LEU A 231 -14.42 11.55 23.58
C LEU A 231 -12.89 11.47 23.67
N LEU A 232 -12.29 12.21 24.60
CA LEU A 232 -10.84 12.28 24.80
C LEU A 232 -10.39 11.65 26.11
N ARG A 233 -11.29 11.01 26.86
CA ARG A 233 -10.93 10.37 28.13
C ARG A 233 -10.32 9.00 27.87
N LEU A 234 -9.05 8.87 28.26
CA LEU A 234 -8.36 7.59 28.38
C LEU A 234 -8.29 7.20 29.86
N ARG A 235 -9.05 6.18 30.27
CA ARG A 235 -9.05 5.71 31.67
C ARG A 235 -7.90 4.73 31.91
N ILE A 236 -6.70 5.26 32.09
CA ILE A 236 -5.51 4.49 32.46
C ILE A 236 -5.73 3.90 33.86
N GLY A 237 -5.54 2.58 34.01
CA GLY A 237 -5.78 1.86 35.27
C GLY A 237 -7.18 1.23 35.41
N ALA A 238 -8.11 1.51 34.48
CA ALA A 238 -9.37 0.78 34.40
C ALA A 238 -9.18 -0.65 33.89
N ASP A 239 -10.23 -1.47 33.98
CA ASP A 239 -10.21 -2.82 33.46
C ASP A 239 -9.95 -2.84 31.93
N VAL A 240 -9.37 -3.94 31.44
CA VAL A 240 -8.92 -4.08 30.04
C VAL A 240 -10.04 -3.79 29.02
N ARG A 241 -11.31 -4.11 29.35
CA ARG A 241 -12.44 -3.84 28.45
C ARG A 241 -12.65 -2.35 28.26
N THR A 242 -12.62 -1.62 29.38
CA THR A 242 -12.86 -0.20 29.44
C THR A 242 -11.75 0.55 28.73
N LEU A 243 -10.49 0.18 29.00
CA LEU A 243 -9.34 0.75 28.29
C LEU A 243 -9.40 0.49 26.78
N ALA A 244 -9.68 -0.75 26.36
CA ALA A 244 -9.79 -1.09 24.94
C ALA A 244 -10.92 -0.32 24.24
N LEU A 245 -12.05 -0.10 24.92
CA LEU A 245 -13.15 0.69 24.39
C LEU A 245 -12.77 2.17 24.24
N ASP A 246 -12.07 2.74 25.21
CA ASP A 246 -11.61 4.13 25.18
C ASP A 246 -10.57 4.32 24.07
N VAL A 247 -9.59 3.40 23.94
CA VAL A 247 -8.60 3.39 22.85
C VAL A 247 -9.27 3.23 21.48
N HIS A 248 -10.24 2.32 21.34
CA HIS A 248 -10.94 2.10 20.06
C HIS A 248 -11.69 3.37 19.61
N LYS A 249 -12.34 4.08 20.54
CA LYS A 249 -13.01 5.35 20.25
C LYS A 249 -12.01 6.45 19.87
N LEU A 250 -10.94 6.58 20.64
CA LEU A 250 -9.94 7.62 20.44
C LEU A 250 -9.24 7.45 19.09
N LEU A 251 -8.70 6.25 18.82
CA LEU A 251 -8.06 5.94 17.54
C LEU A 251 -9.04 6.08 16.39
N GLY A 252 -10.28 5.59 16.53
CA GLY A 252 -11.29 5.66 15.47
C GLY A 252 -11.66 7.09 15.10
N LEU A 253 -11.74 7.99 16.08
CA LEU A 253 -12.00 9.41 15.86
C LEU A 253 -10.82 10.12 15.20
N TRP A 254 -9.63 10.04 15.81
CA TRP A 254 -8.45 10.78 15.36
C TRP A 254 -7.92 10.31 14.01
N LEU A 255 -8.04 9.01 13.72
CA LEU A 255 -7.61 8.45 12.43
C LEU A 255 -8.69 8.53 11.36
N SER A 256 -9.92 8.96 11.68
CA SER A 256 -11.01 8.97 10.70
C SER A 256 -10.69 9.68 9.38
N PRO A 257 -9.98 10.83 9.32
CA PRO A 257 -9.64 11.45 8.04
C PRO A 257 -8.68 10.59 7.22
N LEU A 258 -7.65 10.04 7.87
CA LEU A 258 -6.67 9.16 7.23
C LEU A 258 -7.32 7.85 6.77
N LEU A 259 -8.14 7.22 7.61
CA LEU A 259 -8.82 5.97 7.26
C LEU A 259 -9.82 6.17 6.12
N LEU A 260 -10.48 7.33 6.04
CA LEU A 260 -11.36 7.64 4.92
C LEU A 260 -10.56 7.85 3.62
N LEU A 261 -9.42 8.55 3.68
CA LEU A 261 -8.50 8.68 2.56
C LEU A 261 -8.03 7.30 2.05
N ILE A 262 -7.59 6.44 2.96
CA ILE A 262 -7.13 5.07 2.63
C ILE A 262 -8.28 4.19 2.13
N ALA A 263 -9.48 4.33 2.69
CA ALA A 263 -10.66 3.61 2.23
C ALA A 263 -11.01 3.99 0.78
N VAL A 264 -11.08 5.30 0.48
CA VAL A 264 -11.39 5.79 -0.86
C VAL A 264 -10.30 5.39 -1.84
N THR A 265 -9.03 5.68 -1.55
CA THR A 265 -7.93 5.31 -2.45
C THR A 265 -7.81 3.79 -2.65
N GLY A 266 -8.10 3.00 -1.60
CA GLY A 266 -8.17 1.54 -1.66
C GLY A 266 -9.26 1.01 -2.59
N ILE A 267 -10.43 1.65 -2.65
CA ILE A 267 -11.50 1.32 -3.63
C ILE A 267 -10.94 1.39 -5.04
N PHE A 268 -10.18 2.43 -5.37
CA PHE A 268 -9.68 2.66 -6.72
C PHE A 268 -8.49 1.77 -7.11
N SER A 269 -7.87 1.04 -6.17
CA SER A 269 -6.72 0.17 -6.48
C SER A 269 -7.05 -0.93 -7.51
N GLY A 270 -8.08 -1.73 -7.25
CA GLY A 270 -8.57 -2.77 -8.16
C GLY A 270 -9.79 -2.34 -8.97
N LEU A 271 -10.76 -1.67 -8.31
CA LEU A 271 -11.96 -1.23 -9.01
C LEU A 271 -11.70 -0.06 -9.94
N GLY A 272 -10.65 0.75 -9.74
CA GLY A 272 -10.30 1.82 -10.66
C GLY A 272 -9.87 1.29 -12.03
N ALA A 273 -9.04 0.24 -12.05
CA ALA A 273 -8.66 -0.44 -13.29
C ALA A 273 -9.87 -1.11 -13.95
N LEU A 274 -10.68 -1.84 -13.17
CA LEU A 274 -11.89 -2.49 -13.68
C LEU A 274 -12.89 -1.47 -14.24
N ALA A 275 -13.15 -0.38 -13.52
CA ALA A 275 -14.05 0.69 -13.93
C ALA A 275 -13.51 1.42 -15.17
N THR A 276 -12.20 1.66 -15.26
CA THR A 276 -11.60 2.27 -16.46
C THR A 276 -11.90 1.44 -17.70
N VAL A 277 -11.69 0.12 -17.65
CA VAL A 277 -11.98 -0.77 -18.78
C VAL A 277 -13.48 -0.82 -19.11
N ASN A 278 -14.35 -0.85 -18.10
CA ASN A 278 -15.80 -0.96 -18.32
C ASN A 278 -16.46 0.38 -18.71
N LEU A 279 -15.89 1.52 -18.33
CA LEU A 279 -16.37 2.85 -18.73
C LEU A 279 -15.74 3.33 -20.04
N ALA A 280 -14.62 2.75 -20.49
CA ALA A 280 -13.96 3.13 -21.74
C ALA A 280 -14.90 3.12 -22.97
N PRO A 281 -15.76 2.11 -23.21
CA PRO A 281 -16.69 2.12 -24.35
C PRO A 281 -17.75 3.22 -24.29
N HIS A 282 -17.88 3.90 -23.16
CA HIS A 282 -18.86 4.97 -22.94
C HIS A 282 -18.25 6.36 -23.12
N ALA A 283 -16.97 6.51 -22.83
CA ALA A 283 -16.23 7.75 -23.07
C ALA A 283 -15.55 7.77 -24.46
N PHE A 284 -15.13 6.61 -24.97
CA PHE A 284 -14.45 6.38 -26.24
C PHE A 284 -15.22 5.33 -27.07
N PRO A 285 -16.40 5.66 -27.62
CA PRO A 285 -17.26 4.69 -28.29
C PRO A 285 -16.62 4.05 -29.52
N ASP A 286 -15.79 4.79 -30.26
CA ASP A 286 -15.18 4.32 -31.50
C ASP A 286 -13.97 3.38 -31.27
N ASP A 287 -13.21 3.63 -30.20
CA ASP A 287 -12.05 2.81 -29.83
C ASP A 287 -11.79 2.86 -28.31
N PRO A 288 -12.34 1.90 -27.54
CA PRO A 288 -12.15 1.84 -26.09
C PRO A 288 -10.67 1.70 -25.66
N ARG A 289 -9.79 1.20 -26.55
CA ARG A 289 -8.35 1.06 -26.22
C ARG A 289 -7.67 2.43 -26.10
N ARG A 290 -8.24 3.48 -26.71
CA ARG A 290 -7.76 4.85 -26.57
C ARG A 290 -7.83 5.36 -25.14
N ALA A 291 -8.70 4.85 -24.27
CA ALA A 291 -8.73 5.28 -22.87
C ALA A 291 -7.38 5.05 -22.17
N MET A 292 -6.79 3.86 -22.33
CA MET A 292 -5.48 3.55 -21.75
C MET A 292 -4.35 4.30 -22.47
N GLN A 293 -4.44 4.46 -23.79
CA GLN A 293 -3.46 5.24 -24.55
C GLN A 293 -3.50 6.73 -24.18
N ALA A 294 -4.67 7.31 -23.93
CA ALA A 294 -4.85 8.69 -23.51
C ALA A 294 -4.38 8.92 -22.07
N LEU A 295 -4.56 7.93 -21.18
CA LEU A 295 -4.06 7.99 -19.81
C LEU A 295 -2.53 7.93 -19.76
N MET A 296 -1.92 6.95 -20.45
CA MET A 296 -0.47 6.79 -20.46
C MET A 296 0.21 7.84 -21.34
N ASP A 297 -0.44 8.20 -22.46
CA ASP A 297 -0.02 9.19 -23.44
C ASP A 297 1.48 9.12 -23.73
N ASN A 298 1.93 7.90 -24.03
CA ASN A 298 3.35 7.65 -24.22
C ASN A 298 3.80 8.35 -25.50
N ALA A 299 4.63 9.39 -25.33
CA ALA A 299 5.26 10.04 -26.46
C ALA A 299 6.06 9.02 -27.29
N SER A 300 5.87 9.04 -28.61
CA SER A 300 6.62 8.22 -29.56
C SER A 300 7.34 9.13 -30.54
N PHE A 301 8.66 9.03 -30.55
CA PHE A 301 9.53 9.71 -31.51
C PHE A 301 10.25 8.60 -32.31
N PRO A 302 9.74 8.22 -33.50
CA PRO A 302 10.33 7.15 -34.31
C PRO A 302 11.79 7.45 -34.66
N ALA A 303 12.61 6.40 -34.83
CA ALA A 303 13.98 6.57 -35.32
C ALA A 303 13.99 7.04 -36.78
N LEU A 304 15.00 7.82 -37.16
CA LEU A 304 15.21 8.29 -38.53
C LEU A 304 16.07 7.34 -39.37
N GLY A 305 16.77 6.39 -38.73
CA GLY A 305 17.78 5.55 -39.38
C GLY A 305 19.05 6.32 -39.73
N GLN A 306 19.25 7.51 -39.16
CA GLN A 306 20.37 8.39 -39.45
C GLN A 306 21.31 8.41 -38.25
N PRO A 307 22.58 7.97 -38.38
CA PRO A 307 23.53 8.00 -37.28
C PRO A 307 23.78 9.43 -36.77
N ALA A 308 23.84 9.61 -35.46
CA ALA A 308 24.22 10.87 -34.82
C ALA A 308 25.02 10.64 -33.53
N ALA A 309 25.93 11.56 -33.23
CA ALA A 309 26.63 11.57 -31.96
C ALA A 309 25.68 11.98 -30.83
N MET A 310 25.74 11.26 -29.71
CA MET A 310 24.89 11.50 -28.55
C MET A 310 25.59 12.42 -27.54
N SER A 311 24.83 13.34 -26.94
CA SER A 311 25.31 14.12 -25.79
C SER A 311 25.37 13.26 -24.52
N SER A 312 26.22 13.66 -23.59
CA SER A 312 26.33 13.04 -22.26
C SER A 312 25.01 13.11 -21.50
N LEU A 313 24.58 11.98 -20.95
CA LEU A 313 23.40 11.89 -20.08
C LEU A 313 23.66 12.65 -18.77
N ASN A 314 24.88 12.62 -18.26
CA ASN A 314 25.28 13.39 -17.09
C ASN A 314 25.06 14.90 -17.31
N ALA A 315 25.53 15.43 -18.45
CA ALA A 315 25.37 16.83 -18.80
C ALA A 315 23.90 17.21 -19.02
N LEU A 316 23.13 16.33 -19.66
CA LEU A 316 21.69 16.53 -19.90
C LEU A 316 20.92 16.62 -18.57
N VAL A 317 21.14 15.67 -17.66
CA VAL A 317 20.44 15.65 -16.37
C VAL A 317 20.86 16.80 -15.46
N ASP A 318 22.12 17.25 -15.53
CA ASP A 318 22.52 18.46 -14.81
C ASP A 318 21.84 19.72 -15.30
N ARG A 319 21.81 19.92 -16.62
CA ARG A 319 21.11 21.04 -17.23
C ARG A 319 19.63 21.01 -16.84
N HIS A 320 19.03 19.82 -16.83
CA HIS A 320 17.66 19.66 -16.38
C HIS A 320 17.48 20.03 -14.89
N ARG A 321 18.36 19.56 -13.98
CA ARG A 321 18.29 19.92 -12.56
C ARG A 321 18.47 21.42 -12.32
N GLN A 322 19.33 22.08 -13.10
CA GLN A 322 19.52 23.53 -13.03
C GLN A 322 18.27 24.28 -13.49
N ALA A 323 17.63 23.83 -14.57
CA ALA A 323 16.40 24.42 -15.09
C ALA A 323 15.16 24.12 -14.21
N HIS A 324 15.14 22.96 -13.54
CA HIS A 324 14.02 22.46 -12.75
C HIS A 324 14.48 21.97 -11.36
N PRO A 325 14.97 22.87 -10.48
CA PRO A 325 15.56 22.49 -9.20
C PRO A 325 14.60 21.77 -8.23
N GLY A 326 13.28 21.94 -8.42
CA GLY A 326 12.25 21.25 -7.63
C GLY A 326 11.89 19.84 -8.13
N PHE A 327 12.38 19.41 -9.29
CA PHE A 327 12.03 18.12 -9.90
C PHE A 327 13.08 17.06 -9.56
N GLN A 328 12.65 15.97 -8.92
CA GLN A 328 13.54 14.86 -8.60
C GLN A 328 13.45 13.80 -9.69
N VAL A 329 14.53 13.62 -10.45
CA VAL A 329 14.62 12.57 -11.47
C VAL A 329 14.80 11.21 -10.78
N GLU A 330 13.82 10.33 -10.95
CA GLU A 330 13.82 8.96 -10.41
C GLU A 330 14.32 7.93 -11.41
N SER A 331 14.16 8.21 -12.71
CA SER A 331 14.63 7.31 -13.76
C SER A 331 14.79 8.00 -15.12
N VAL A 332 15.62 7.39 -15.97
CA VAL A 332 15.93 7.84 -17.32
C VAL A 332 15.66 6.68 -18.29
N ALA A 333 14.69 6.84 -19.18
CA ALA A 333 14.44 5.89 -20.27
C ALA A 333 15.12 6.37 -21.55
N ILE A 334 16.01 5.56 -22.12
CA ILE A 334 16.73 5.83 -23.37
C ILE A 334 16.10 5.04 -24.51
N ARG A 335 15.96 5.68 -25.67
CA ARG A 335 15.38 5.12 -26.89
C ARG A 335 16.23 5.50 -28.09
N HIS A 336 16.43 4.54 -29.00
CA HIS A 336 17.12 4.71 -30.28
C HIS A 336 18.54 5.30 -30.15
N TRP A 337 19.33 4.85 -29.17
CA TRP A 337 20.70 5.38 -28.98
C TRP A 337 21.52 5.32 -30.27
N GLY A 338 22.21 6.42 -30.60
CA GLY A 338 23.01 6.56 -31.83
C GLY A 338 22.22 7.03 -33.06
N ASP A 339 20.90 7.19 -32.98
CA ASP A 339 20.05 7.75 -34.04
C ASP A 339 19.87 9.27 -33.90
N ALA A 340 19.66 9.98 -35.01
CA ALA A 340 19.40 11.42 -35.04
C ALA A 340 18.12 11.83 -34.27
N GLN A 341 17.18 10.91 -34.05
CA GLN A 341 15.97 11.09 -33.24
C GLN A 341 16.01 10.29 -31.93
N ALA A 342 17.19 9.86 -31.49
CA ALA A 342 17.41 9.34 -30.16
C ALA A 342 16.88 10.31 -29.09
N TYR A 343 16.23 9.77 -28.06
CA TYR A 343 15.69 10.58 -26.97
C TYR A 343 15.82 9.91 -25.61
N ALA A 344 15.95 10.75 -24.58
CA ALA A 344 15.87 10.37 -23.18
C ALA A 344 14.57 10.92 -22.59
N THR A 345 13.87 10.07 -21.84
CA THR A 345 12.71 10.47 -21.03
C THR A 345 13.12 10.47 -19.57
N LEU A 346 13.25 11.66 -18.99
CA LEU A 346 13.42 11.85 -17.55
C LEU A 346 12.06 11.70 -16.88
N ARG A 347 11.96 10.77 -15.93
CA ARG A 347 10.75 10.49 -15.15
C ARG A 347 11.03 10.78 -13.70
N GLY A 348 10.08 11.40 -13.02
CA GLY A 348 10.26 11.80 -11.63
C GLY A 348 9.03 12.52 -11.11
N HIS A 349 9.18 13.31 -10.06
CA HIS A 349 8.13 14.21 -9.61
C HIS A 349 8.71 15.34 -8.76
N GLY A 350 7.93 16.42 -8.60
CA GLY A 350 8.24 17.49 -7.67
C GLY A 350 7.98 17.12 -6.21
N ALA A 351 8.62 17.81 -5.28
CA ALA A 351 8.30 17.69 -3.85
C ALA A 351 6.84 18.08 -3.57
N GLY A 352 6.10 17.27 -2.83
CA GLY A 352 4.69 17.51 -2.52
C GLY A 352 3.71 17.29 -3.67
N GLN A 353 4.19 16.91 -4.86
CA GLN A 353 3.34 16.68 -6.02
C GLN A 353 2.56 15.37 -5.87
N LEU A 354 1.23 15.44 -6.04
CA LEU A 354 0.34 14.25 -6.02
C LEU A 354 0.34 13.55 -7.38
N SER A 355 1.52 13.19 -7.86
CA SER A 355 1.75 12.49 -9.13
C SER A 355 2.97 11.57 -9.00
N THR A 356 3.29 10.83 -10.06
CA THR A 356 4.46 9.93 -10.10
C THR A 356 5.19 10.10 -11.43
N GLY A 357 6.40 9.54 -11.53
CA GLY A 357 7.17 9.52 -12.80
C GLY A 357 6.50 8.78 -13.96
N VAL A 358 5.32 8.20 -13.77
CA VAL A 358 4.47 7.72 -14.86
C VAL A 358 3.88 8.89 -15.66
N PHE A 359 3.52 9.98 -14.98
CA PHE A 359 2.77 11.10 -15.54
C PHE A 359 3.59 12.40 -15.62
N GLU A 360 4.65 12.54 -14.82
CA GLU A 360 5.57 13.69 -14.92
C GLU A 360 6.84 13.28 -15.68
N ARG A 361 6.97 13.78 -16.90
CA ARG A 361 8.01 13.32 -17.84
C ARG A 361 8.54 14.46 -18.69
N PHE A 362 9.86 14.51 -18.85
CA PHE A 362 10.51 15.38 -19.81
C PHE A 362 11.23 14.56 -20.86
N HIS A 363 10.90 14.82 -22.12
CA HIS A 363 11.48 14.14 -23.27
C HIS A 363 12.52 15.05 -23.93
N TYR A 364 13.78 14.63 -23.93
CA TYR A 364 14.88 15.37 -24.52
C TYR A 364 15.47 14.60 -25.69
N ARG A 365 15.76 15.28 -26.80
CA ARG A 365 16.53 14.70 -27.90
C ARG A 365 17.99 14.59 -27.47
N LEU A 366 18.60 13.43 -27.69
CA LEU A 366 19.92 13.12 -27.16
C LEU A 366 21.07 13.74 -27.96
N ARG A 367 20.90 14.08 -29.23
CA ARG A 367 21.99 14.69 -30.03
C ARG A 367 22.33 16.12 -29.60
N ASP A 368 21.33 16.89 -29.19
CA ASP A 368 21.43 18.35 -28.95
C ASP A 368 20.91 18.77 -27.56
N GLY A 369 20.23 17.88 -26.85
CA GLY A 369 19.59 18.18 -25.56
C GLY A 369 18.32 19.02 -25.70
N ALA A 370 17.73 19.13 -26.88
CA ALA A 370 16.51 19.90 -27.09
C ALA A 370 15.31 19.24 -26.40
N LEU A 371 14.52 20.02 -25.66
CA LEU A 371 13.26 19.55 -25.08
C LEU A 371 12.25 19.30 -26.21
N LEU A 372 11.83 18.05 -26.37
CA LEU A 372 10.84 17.63 -27.35
C LEU A 372 9.41 17.81 -26.82
N ARG A 373 9.18 17.41 -25.57
CA ARG A 373 7.86 17.36 -24.94
C ARG A 373 7.99 17.33 -23.42
N HIS A 374 7.06 17.97 -22.72
CA HIS A 374 6.90 17.91 -21.26
C HIS A 374 5.48 17.47 -20.91
N ASP A 375 5.37 16.31 -20.28
CA ASP A 375 4.12 15.78 -19.76
C ASP A 375 4.00 16.05 -18.27
N SER A 376 2.83 16.52 -17.86
CA SER A 376 2.50 16.68 -16.46
C SER A 376 1.03 16.36 -16.21
N ALA A 377 0.74 15.76 -15.05
CA ALA A 377 -0.63 15.59 -14.59
C ALA A 377 -1.38 16.94 -14.50
N ALA A 378 -0.67 18.03 -14.22
CA ALA A 378 -1.26 19.38 -14.14
C ALA A 378 -1.90 19.86 -15.47
N GLN A 379 -1.52 19.26 -16.60
CA GLN A 379 -2.08 19.55 -17.92
C GLN A 379 -3.37 18.75 -18.20
N ARG A 380 -3.78 17.85 -17.30
CA ARG A 380 -4.98 17.02 -17.42
C ARG A 380 -6.19 17.70 -16.78
N GLY A 381 -7.39 17.23 -17.12
CA GLY A 381 -8.61 17.65 -16.42
C GLY A 381 -8.61 17.24 -14.94
N PRO A 382 -9.43 17.91 -14.10
CA PRO A 382 -9.41 17.74 -12.65
C PRO A 382 -9.74 16.33 -12.17
N TRP A 383 -10.58 15.58 -12.87
CA TRP A 383 -10.94 14.21 -12.47
C TRP A 383 -9.83 13.21 -12.82
N THR A 384 -9.15 13.44 -13.93
CA THR A 384 -7.94 12.71 -14.32
C THR A 384 -6.81 12.98 -13.34
N GLN A 385 -6.60 14.25 -12.94
CA GLN A 385 -5.66 14.62 -11.88
C GLN A 385 -6.00 13.91 -10.56
N ALA A 386 -7.27 13.91 -10.17
CA ALA A 386 -7.73 13.22 -8.96
C ALA A 386 -7.44 11.71 -9.02
N PHE A 387 -7.62 11.07 -10.19
CA PHE A 387 -7.29 9.66 -10.39
C PHE A 387 -5.78 9.39 -10.27
N ILE A 388 -4.96 10.25 -10.89
CA ILE A 388 -3.49 10.17 -10.81
C ILE A 388 -3.02 10.30 -9.34
N ALA A 389 -3.66 11.16 -8.56
CA ALA A 389 -3.32 11.41 -7.15
C ALA A 389 -3.60 10.22 -6.22
N ILE A 390 -4.39 9.23 -6.63
CA ILE A 390 -4.79 8.09 -5.79
C ILE A 390 -3.59 7.28 -5.31
N GLN A 391 -2.68 6.95 -6.22
CA GLN A 391 -1.50 6.15 -5.90
C GLN A 391 -0.58 6.86 -4.89
N PRO A 392 -0.11 8.10 -5.14
CA PRO A 392 0.75 8.78 -4.19
C PRO A 392 0.06 9.05 -2.84
N LEU A 393 -1.26 9.28 -2.81
CA LEU A 393 -2.01 9.39 -1.56
C LEU A 393 -2.06 8.07 -0.78
N HIS A 394 -2.30 6.94 -1.45
CA HIS A 394 -2.40 5.64 -0.78
C HIS A 394 -1.04 5.16 -0.21
N PHE A 395 0.04 5.38 -0.96
CA PHE A 395 1.40 4.97 -0.58
C PHE A 395 2.19 6.05 0.16
N ALA A 396 1.55 7.18 0.47
CA ALA A 396 2.17 8.34 1.12
C ALA A 396 3.41 8.91 0.39
N GLN A 397 3.44 8.83 -0.94
CA GLN A 397 4.52 9.30 -1.81
C GLN A 397 4.40 10.80 -2.13
N TYR A 398 4.14 11.62 -1.12
CA TYR A 398 3.99 13.07 -1.29
C TYR A 398 4.78 13.89 -0.25
N GLY A 399 4.94 13.36 0.98
CA GLY A 399 5.63 14.03 2.09
C GLY A 399 6.97 13.38 2.48
N GLY A 400 7.57 12.61 1.57
CA GLY A 400 8.83 11.90 1.80
C GLY A 400 8.73 10.84 2.91
N THR A 401 9.80 10.67 3.68
CA THR A 401 9.90 9.64 4.72
C THR A 401 8.89 9.86 5.85
N ALA A 402 8.65 11.11 6.26
CA ALA A 402 7.75 11.42 7.37
C ALA A 402 6.30 10.98 7.09
N SER A 403 5.78 11.24 5.88
CA SER A 403 4.42 10.82 5.51
C SER A 403 4.27 9.30 5.52
N ARG A 404 5.28 8.55 5.05
CA ARG A 404 5.29 7.08 5.07
C ARG A 404 5.23 6.52 6.49
N TRP A 405 6.04 7.05 7.42
CA TRP A 405 5.98 6.61 8.83
C TRP A 405 4.67 6.98 9.52
N LEU A 406 4.09 8.15 9.23
CA LEU A 406 2.77 8.52 9.75
C LEU A 406 1.66 7.60 9.20
N HIS A 407 1.71 7.24 7.92
CA HIS A 407 0.78 6.28 7.32
C HIS A 407 0.97 4.87 7.88
N ALA A 408 2.22 4.44 8.09
CA ALA A 408 2.54 3.18 8.74
C ALA A 408 2.00 3.10 10.17
N ALA A 409 2.17 4.16 10.97
CA ALA A 409 1.58 4.26 12.30
C ALA A 409 0.04 4.24 12.26
N GLY A 410 -0.55 4.95 11.29
CA GLY A 410 -1.99 4.91 11.01
C GLY A 410 -2.49 3.51 10.65
N GLY A 411 -1.76 2.78 9.81
CA GLY A 411 -2.07 1.40 9.42
C GLY A 411 -1.97 0.42 10.59
N LEU A 412 -0.96 0.55 11.45
CA LEU A 412 -0.84 -0.25 12.67
C LEU A 412 -1.99 0.04 13.63
N ALA A 413 -2.35 1.30 13.80
CA ALA A 413 -3.49 1.70 14.61
C ALA A 413 -4.83 1.25 14.00
N ALA A 414 -4.96 1.19 12.68
CA ALA A 414 -6.11 0.62 11.99
C ALA A 414 -6.23 -0.89 12.23
N ALA A 415 -5.10 -1.62 12.21
CA ALA A 415 -5.08 -3.02 12.58
C ALA A 415 -5.51 -3.21 14.05
N LEU A 416 -5.02 -2.37 14.97
CA LEU A 416 -5.47 -2.38 16.37
C LEU A 416 -6.97 -2.05 16.51
N LEU A 417 -7.52 -1.14 15.71
CA LEU A 417 -8.95 -0.83 15.68
C LEU A 417 -9.77 -2.05 15.25
N ALA A 418 -9.35 -2.74 14.18
CA ALA A 418 -10.03 -3.93 13.67
C ALA A 418 -9.99 -5.09 14.70
N ALA A 419 -8.83 -5.34 15.30
CA ALA A 419 -8.67 -6.37 16.34
C ALA A 419 -9.47 -6.04 17.60
N SER A 420 -9.37 -4.80 18.11
CA SER A 420 -10.08 -4.37 19.32
C SER A 420 -11.60 -4.34 19.12
N GLY A 421 -12.09 -3.92 17.96
CA GLY A 421 -13.51 -3.91 17.62
C GLY A 421 -14.10 -5.33 17.61
N THR A 422 -13.39 -6.27 16.96
CA THR A 422 -13.74 -7.69 16.92
C THR A 422 -13.77 -8.28 18.33
N TRP A 423 -12.74 -8.01 19.14
CA TRP A 423 -12.64 -8.50 20.52
C TRP A 423 -13.74 -7.93 21.43
N LEU A 424 -14.01 -6.62 21.36
CA LEU A 424 -15.07 -5.97 22.13
C LEU A 424 -16.45 -6.55 21.81
N TRP A 425 -16.69 -6.85 20.53
CA TRP A 425 -17.92 -7.48 20.07
C TRP A 425 -18.09 -8.88 20.65
N LEU A 426 -17.05 -9.72 20.57
CA LEU A 426 -17.05 -11.08 21.09
C LEU A 426 -17.28 -11.08 22.59
N ARG A 427 -16.52 -10.27 23.32
CA ARG A 427 -16.59 -10.19 24.77
C ARG A 427 -17.94 -9.69 25.27
N ARG A 428 -18.59 -8.77 24.55
CA ARG A 428 -19.92 -8.27 24.92
C ARG A 428 -21.03 -9.31 24.73
N ARG A 429 -20.84 -10.31 23.87
CA ARG A 429 -21.88 -11.26 23.46
C ARG A 429 -21.66 -12.68 23.93
N ALA A 430 -20.44 -13.02 24.34
CA ALA A 430 -20.18 -14.29 25.01
C ALA A 430 -20.93 -14.32 26.35
N THR A 431 -21.76 -15.35 26.53
CA THR A 431 -22.43 -15.70 27.79
C THR A 431 -22.12 -17.16 28.13
N PRO A 432 -22.36 -17.61 29.38
CA PRO A 432 -22.20 -19.03 29.72
C PRO A 432 -22.97 -19.97 28.78
N GLU A 433 -24.18 -19.56 28.38
CA GLU A 433 -25.04 -20.29 27.44
C GLU A 433 -24.58 -20.19 25.97
N ARG A 434 -23.87 -19.11 25.60
CA ARG A 434 -23.38 -18.85 24.23
C ARG A 434 -21.92 -18.40 24.28
N PRO A 435 -20.97 -19.32 24.45
CA PRO A 435 -19.57 -18.97 24.69
C PRO A 435 -18.83 -18.42 23.46
N LEU A 436 -19.44 -18.46 22.27
CA LEU A 436 -18.86 -17.99 20.99
C LEU A 436 -17.42 -18.49 20.76
N ALA A 437 -17.17 -19.75 21.12
CA ALA A 437 -15.82 -20.32 21.15
C ALA A 437 -15.15 -20.31 19.77
N TRP A 438 -15.85 -20.74 18.71
CA TRP A 438 -15.32 -20.77 17.35
C TRP A 438 -15.00 -19.38 16.78
N PRO A 439 -15.92 -18.39 16.81
CA PRO A 439 -15.58 -17.01 16.40
C PRO A 439 -14.36 -16.44 17.12
N ARG A 440 -14.23 -16.71 18.43
CA ARG A 440 -13.06 -16.30 19.22
C ARG A 440 -11.77 -16.99 18.75
N ARG A 441 -11.80 -18.30 18.52
CA ARG A 441 -10.64 -19.08 18.05
C ARG A 441 -10.20 -18.64 16.66
N ILE A 442 -11.14 -18.40 15.74
CA ILE A 442 -10.86 -17.87 14.40
C ILE A 442 -10.22 -16.50 14.52
N ALA A 443 -10.80 -15.59 15.31
CA ALA A 443 -10.23 -14.26 15.51
C ALA A 443 -8.80 -14.30 16.07
N GLN A 444 -8.54 -15.18 17.04
CA GLN A 444 -7.19 -15.39 17.59
C GLN A 444 -6.23 -15.99 16.55
N GLY A 445 -6.64 -17.04 15.84
CA GLY A 445 -5.83 -17.68 14.80
C GLY A 445 -5.47 -16.74 13.65
N VAL A 446 -6.40 -15.87 13.24
CA VAL A 446 -6.13 -14.84 12.22
C VAL A 446 -5.24 -13.74 12.79
N CYS A 447 -5.65 -13.08 13.88
CA CYS A 447 -4.95 -11.86 14.33
C CYS A 447 -3.60 -12.16 14.99
N LEU A 448 -3.58 -13.08 15.96
CA LEU A 448 -2.36 -13.44 16.67
C LEU A 448 -1.47 -14.32 15.81
N GLY A 449 -2.07 -15.21 15.00
CA GLY A 449 -1.32 -16.03 14.05
C GLY A 449 -0.59 -15.18 13.01
N LEU A 450 -1.28 -14.23 12.36
CA LEU A 450 -0.62 -13.33 11.40
C LEU A 450 0.47 -12.47 12.06
N THR A 451 0.23 -11.96 13.28
CA THR A 451 1.23 -11.20 14.03
C THR A 451 2.49 -12.04 14.30
N LEU A 452 2.31 -13.29 14.74
CA LEU A 452 3.40 -14.23 14.95
C LEU A 452 4.11 -14.56 13.63
N SER A 453 3.38 -14.80 12.55
CA SER A 453 3.96 -15.13 11.24
C SER A 453 4.75 -13.98 10.63
N CYS A 454 4.30 -12.74 10.78
CA CYS A 454 5.11 -11.57 10.42
C CYS A 454 6.39 -11.52 11.25
N SER A 455 6.32 -11.83 12.55
CA SER A 455 7.50 -11.86 13.43
C SER A 455 8.49 -12.96 13.05
N VAL A 456 7.98 -14.16 12.70
CA VAL A 456 8.78 -15.28 12.17
C VAL A 456 9.45 -14.90 10.86
N LEU A 457 8.72 -14.27 9.93
CA LEU A 457 9.24 -13.83 8.65
C LEU A 457 10.39 -12.82 8.82
N LEU A 458 10.22 -11.83 9.69
CA LEU A 458 11.25 -10.82 9.98
C LEU A 458 12.48 -11.44 10.64
N ALA A 459 12.29 -12.32 11.63
CA ALA A 459 13.41 -13.05 12.24
C ALA A 459 14.14 -13.94 11.22
N MET A 460 13.41 -14.70 10.40
CA MET A 460 13.99 -15.53 9.33
C MET A 460 14.80 -14.69 8.33
N THR A 461 14.29 -13.51 7.98
CA THR A 461 14.96 -12.56 7.09
C THR A 461 16.31 -12.13 7.66
N CYS A 462 16.37 -11.84 8.96
CA CYS A 462 17.61 -11.52 9.66
C CYS A 462 18.46 -12.72 10.06
N LEU A 463 18.05 -13.97 9.81
CA LEU A 463 18.88 -15.14 10.10
C LEU A 463 19.44 -15.77 8.82
N THR A 464 19.02 -15.30 7.65
CA THR A 464 19.41 -15.83 6.35
C THR A 464 20.23 -14.78 5.56
N PRO A 465 21.34 -15.17 4.90
CA PRO A 465 22.10 -14.26 4.04
C PRO A 465 21.28 -13.82 2.82
N ASP A 466 21.38 -12.55 2.44
CA ASP A 466 20.62 -12.00 1.30
C ASP A 466 21.11 -12.47 -0.07
N ALA A 467 22.25 -13.15 -0.15
CA ALA A 467 22.72 -13.86 -1.34
C ALA A 467 22.15 -15.29 -1.50
N MET A 468 21.46 -15.84 -0.50
CA MET A 468 20.99 -17.22 -0.52
C MET A 468 19.90 -17.42 -1.61
N PRO A 469 20.08 -18.35 -2.57
CA PRO A 469 19.14 -18.52 -3.70
C PRO A 469 17.70 -18.82 -3.27
N ASP A 470 17.52 -19.74 -2.32
CA ASP A 470 16.19 -20.19 -1.87
C ASP A 470 15.60 -19.34 -0.74
N ARG A 471 16.22 -18.21 -0.39
CA ARG A 471 15.76 -17.33 0.71
C ARG A 471 14.29 -16.92 0.56
N PRO A 472 13.78 -16.50 -0.61
CA PRO A 472 12.36 -16.15 -0.76
C PRO A 472 11.42 -17.33 -0.50
N ALA A 473 11.78 -18.54 -0.94
CA ALA A 473 10.98 -19.73 -0.72
C ALA A 473 10.96 -20.11 0.77
N LEU A 474 12.13 -20.07 1.44
CA LEU A 474 12.24 -20.33 2.88
C LEU A 474 11.44 -19.31 3.71
N GLN A 475 11.52 -18.03 3.37
CA GLN A 475 10.71 -16.97 3.96
C GLN A 475 9.20 -17.24 3.80
N ALA A 476 8.76 -17.64 2.61
CA ALA A 476 7.37 -17.97 2.36
C ALA A 476 6.90 -19.18 3.17
N TRP A 477 7.67 -20.26 3.21
CA TRP A 477 7.36 -21.45 4.00
C TRP A 477 7.30 -21.14 5.50
N ALA A 478 8.24 -20.35 6.01
CA ALA A 478 8.26 -19.95 7.41
C ALA A 478 7.03 -19.10 7.77
N PHE A 479 6.65 -18.16 6.90
CA PHE A 479 5.47 -17.32 7.09
C PHE A 479 4.16 -18.14 7.07
N TRP A 480 3.90 -18.88 5.99
CA TRP A 480 2.65 -19.64 5.84
C TRP A 480 2.56 -20.80 6.81
N GLY A 481 3.66 -21.52 7.03
CA GLY A 481 3.74 -22.62 7.98
C GLY A 481 3.45 -22.18 9.41
N SER A 482 4.06 -21.07 9.86
CA SER A 482 3.78 -20.53 11.20
C SER A 482 2.34 -20.01 11.33
N TRP A 483 1.73 -19.50 10.26
CA TRP A 483 0.36 -19.00 10.32
C TRP A 483 -0.63 -20.16 10.42
N LEU A 484 -0.47 -21.19 9.58
CA LEU A 484 -1.26 -22.41 9.61
C LEU A 484 -1.12 -23.14 10.95
N ALA A 485 0.10 -23.28 11.47
CA ALA A 485 0.36 -23.87 12.78
C ALA A 485 -0.33 -23.09 13.91
N SER A 486 -0.30 -21.76 13.86
CA SER A 486 -1.00 -20.91 14.82
C SER A 486 -2.52 -21.08 14.72
N ALA A 487 -3.07 -21.08 13.51
CA ALA A 487 -4.50 -21.26 13.27
C ALA A 487 -4.99 -22.63 13.78
N ALA A 488 -4.27 -23.71 13.48
CA ALA A 488 -4.54 -25.04 14.00
C ALA A 488 -4.42 -25.08 15.53
N GLY A 489 -3.38 -24.46 16.08
CA GLY A 489 -3.15 -24.33 17.52
C GLY A 489 -4.29 -23.61 18.24
N PHE A 490 -4.87 -22.57 17.67
CA PHE A 490 -6.04 -21.88 18.25
C PHE A 490 -7.36 -22.60 17.99
N ALA A 491 -7.49 -23.38 16.91
CA ALA A 491 -8.67 -24.19 16.63
C ALA A 491 -8.85 -25.31 17.68
N TRP A 492 -7.75 -25.88 18.18
CA TRP A 492 -7.78 -26.96 19.18
C TRP A 492 -8.46 -26.51 20.49
N PRO A 493 -9.30 -27.34 21.13
CA PRO A 493 -9.90 -27.00 22.43
C PRO A 493 -8.87 -26.81 23.57
N GLY A 494 -9.28 -26.09 24.62
CA GLY A 494 -8.49 -25.90 25.85
C GLY A 494 -7.34 -24.89 25.76
N HIS A 495 -6.92 -24.34 26.90
CA HIS A 495 -5.72 -23.50 27.08
C HIS A 495 -5.58 -22.23 26.20
N GLY A 496 -6.67 -21.69 25.64
CA GLY A 496 -6.62 -20.51 24.75
C GLY A 496 -5.91 -19.28 25.32
N GLY A 497 -6.04 -19.02 26.63
CA GLY A 497 -5.31 -17.92 27.30
C GLY A 497 -3.79 -18.16 27.37
N ARG A 498 -3.36 -19.39 27.65
CA ARG A 498 -1.94 -19.77 27.65
C ARG A 498 -1.35 -19.65 26.23
N ARG A 499 -2.08 -20.14 25.22
CA ARG A 499 -1.66 -20.04 23.80
C ARG A 499 -1.58 -18.59 23.31
N THR A 500 -2.55 -17.75 23.70
CA THR A 500 -2.52 -16.30 23.40
C THR A 500 -1.25 -15.67 23.96
N THR A 501 -0.93 -15.95 25.22
CA THR A 501 0.27 -15.39 25.85
C THR A 501 1.54 -15.94 25.20
N ALA A 502 1.61 -17.23 24.95
CA ALA A 502 2.76 -17.86 24.31
C ALA A 502 3.02 -17.25 22.92
N ALA A 503 1.97 -17.09 22.10
CA ALA A 503 2.07 -16.46 20.78
C ALA A 503 2.58 -15.02 20.86
N LEU A 504 2.04 -14.20 21.77
CA LEU A 504 2.49 -12.81 21.96
C LEU A 504 3.93 -12.71 22.50
N ARG A 505 4.32 -13.58 23.43
CA ARG A 505 5.71 -13.64 23.94
C ARG A 505 6.68 -14.08 22.86
N LEU A 506 6.33 -15.12 22.11
CA LEU A 506 7.16 -15.63 21.02
C LEU A 506 7.31 -14.59 19.91
N ALA A 507 6.21 -13.92 19.52
CA ALA A 507 6.26 -12.80 18.58
C ALA A 507 7.20 -11.70 19.08
N GLY A 508 7.09 -11.30 20.36
CA GLY A 508 7.97 -10.29 20.95
C GLY A 508 9.45 -10.67 20.94
N LEU A 509 9.76 -11.93 21.30
CA LEU A 509 11.13 -12.45 21.26
C LEU A 509 11.69 -12.49 19.84
N LEU A 510 10.88 -12.90 18.85
CA LEU A 510 11.29 -12.95 17.45
C LEU A 510 11.56 -11.56 16.87
N LEU A 511 10.76 -10.55 17.25
CA LEU A 511 10.98 -9.16 16.86
C LEU A 511 12.28 -8.60 17.47
N TRP A 512 12.56 -8.90 18.73
CA TRP A 512 13.83 -8.54 19.35
C TRP A 512 15.02 -9.29 18.73
N LEU A 513 14.87 -10.58 18.43
CA LEU A 513 15.88 -11.37 17.75
C LEU A 513 16.21 -10.78 16.38
N ALA A 514 15.19 -10.40 15.60
CA ALA A 514 15.38 -9.75 14.30
C ALA A 514 16.18 -8.45 14.42
N ALA A 515 15.81 -7.57 15.36
CA ALA A 515 16.51 -6.30 15.60
C ALA A 515 17.95 -6.52 16.07
N ILE A 516 18.19 -7.42 17.02
CA ILE A 516 19.54 -7.72 17.53
C ILE A 516 20.42 -8.33 16.42
N ALA A 517 19.87 -9.25 15.63
CA ALA A 517 20.59 -9.88 14.53
C ALA A 517 20.94 -8.86 13.43
N ASP A 518 20.08 -7.90 13.13
CA ASP A 518 20.42 -6.83 12.18
C ASP A 518 21.46 -5.87 12.75
N LEU A 519 21.28 -5.39 13.99
CA LEU A 519 22.26 -4.52 14.67
C LEU A 519 23.66 -5.15 14.72
N ALA A 520 23.75 -6.46 14.97
CA ALA A 520 25.01 -7.19 14.94
C ALA A 520 25.68 -7.16 13.56
N ARG A 521 24.90 -7.20 12.46
CA ARG A 521 25.43 -7.05 11.09
C ARG A 521 25.86 -5.63 10.77
N GLN A 522 25.24 -4.63 11.39
CA GLN A 522 25.57 -3.23 11.15
C GLN A 522 26.91 -2.84 11.80
N ALA A 523 27.41 -3.62 12.77
CA ALA A 523 28.65 -3.35 13.46
C ALA A 523 29.84 -3.27 12.48
N GLY A 524 30.57 -2.15 12.52
CA GLY A 524 31.71 -1.91 11.63
C GLY A 524 31.37 -1.28 10.27
N HIS A 525 30.10 -1.06 9.95
CA HIS A 525 29.69 -0.34 8.74
C HIS A 525 29.43 1.16 9.01
N PRO A 526 29.56 2.04 8.00
CA PRO A 526 29.30 3.46 8.16
C PRO A 526 27.85 3.75 8.60
N LEU A 527 27.67 4.54 9.65
CA LEU A 527 26.35 4.89 10.20
C LEU A 527 25.41 5.46 9.12
N ALA A 528 25.91 6.29 8.21
CA ALA A 528 25.11 6.88 7.12
C ALA A 528 24.46 5.82 6.20
N ALA A 529 25.09 4.66 6.05
CA ALA A 529 24.55 3.51 5.29
C ALA A 529 23.59 2.65 6.12
N GLN A 530 23.46 2.88 7.43
CA GLN A 530 22.66 2.05 8.33
C GLN A 530 21.48 2.80 8.97
N LEU A 531 21.51 4.14 8.99
CA LEU A 531 20.46 4.98 9.57
C LEU A 531 19.01 4.58 9.20
N PRO A 532 18.68 4.29 7.92
CA PRO A 532 17.32 3.86 7.58
C PRO A 532 16.93 2.50 8.16
N ALA A 533 17.88 1.57 8.26
CA ALA A 533 17.66 0.26 8.87
C ALA A 533 17.46 0.37 10.38
N LEU A 534 18.23 1.24 11.06
CA LEU A 534 18.10 1.52 12.49
C LEU A 534 16.70 2.03 12.89
N ALA A 535 16.07 2.86 12.05
CA ALA A 535 14.70 3.30 12.29
C ALA A 535 13.70 2.13 12.28
N PHE A 536 13.92 1.15 11.39
CA PHE A 536 13.13 -0.06 11.35
C PHE A 536 13.43 -0.97 12.55
N ASP A 537 14.68 -1.13 12.95
CA ASP A 537 15.05 -1.88 14.16
C ASP A 537 14.39 -1.30 15.42
N LEU A 538 14.35 0.03 15.55
CA LEU A 538 13.65 0.70 16.64
C LEU A 538 12.15 0.35 16.63
N LEU A 539 11.50 0.33 15.46
CA LEU A 539 10.11 -0.13 15.33
C LEU A 539 9.95 -1.57 15.81
N LEU A 540 10.87 -2.49 15.43
CA LEU A 540 10.84 -3.89 15.87
C LEU A 540 11.01 -4.01 17.39
N ILE A 541 11.91 -3.24 17.99
CA ILE A 541 12.12 -3.22 19.45
C ILE A 541 10.87 -2.73 20.18
N LEU A 542 10.26 -1.64 19.71
CA LEU A 542 9.02 -1.09 20.27
C LEU A 542 7.84 -2.06 20.11
N ALA A 543 7.67 -2.66 18.92
CA ALA A 543 6.63 -3.65 18.66
C ALA A 543 6.85 -4.93 19.49
N GLY A 544 8.09 -5.39 19.65
CA GLY A 544 8.46 -6.51 20.50
C GLY A 544 8.15 -6.24 21.97
N THR A 545 8.44 -5.03 22.45
CA THR A 545 8.11 -4.60 23.81
C THR A 545 6.61 -4.52 24.03
N LEU A 546 5.87 -3.99 23.06
CA LEU A 546 4.41 -3.88 23.13
C LEU A 546 3.74 -5.25 23.16
N THR A 547 4.09 -6.16 22.25
CA THR A 547 3.55 -7.53 22.18
C THR A 547 3.87 -8.31 23.45
N TRP A 548 5.09 -8.19 23.97
CA TRP A 548 5.50 -8.80 25.24
C TRP A 548 4.71 -8.24 26.45
N ARG A 549 4.45 -6.94 26.49
CA ARG A 549 3.63 -6.34 27.55
C ARG A 549 2.16 -6.78 27.46
N LEU A 550 1.60 -6.87 26.25
CA LEU A 550 0.23 -7.35 26.02
C LEU A 550 0.02 -8.81 26.48
N ALA A 551 1.06 -9.65 26.37
CA ALA A 551 1.05 -11.00 26.94
C ALA A 551 0.79 -11.02 28.45
N ARG A 552 1.35 -10.06 29.21
CA ARG A 552 1.15 -10.00 30.68
C ARG A 552 -0.30 -9.70 31.07
N PHE A 553 -1.03 -8.96 30.25
CA PHE A 553 -2.44 -8.65 30.48
C PHE A 553 -3.37 -9.83 30.15
N SER A 554 -2.97 -10.69 29.21
CA SER A 554 -3.75 -11.87 28.81
C SER A 554 -3.87 -12.94 29.91
N PHE A 555 -2.92 -13.01 30.85
CA PHE A 555 -2.94 -13.98 31.96
C PHE A 555 -3.72 -13.53 33.20
N ARG A 556 -3.91 -12.22 33.40
CA ARG A 556 -4.51 -11.68 34.64
C ARG A 556 -6.04 -11.76 34.69
N HIS A 557 -6.68 -12.08 33.58
CA HIS A 557 -8.12 -12.27 33.51
C HIS A 557 -8.41 -13.65 32.92
N PRO A 558 -8.60 -14.68 33.76
CA PRO A 558 -9.15 -15.94 33.31
C PRO A 558 -10.48 -15.65 32.60
N SER A 559 -10.66 -16.29 31.45
CA SER A 559 -11.86 -16.24 30.63
C SER A 559 -13.11 -16.65 31.36
#